data_AF-A0A293M6N2-F1
#
_entry.id   AF-A0A293M6N2-F1
#
_cell.length_a   1.000
_cell.length_b   1.000
_cell.length_c   1.000
_cell.angle_alpha   90.00
_cell.angle_beta   90.00
_cell.angle_gamma   90.00
#
_symmetry.space_group_name_H-M   'P 1'
#
loop_
_entity.id
_entity.type
_entity.pdbx_description
1 polymer ?
#
loop_
_entity_poly.entity_id
_entity_poly.type
_entity_poly.pdbx_seq_one_letter_code
_entity_poly.pdbx_strand_id
1 'polypeptide(L)'
;MTEDLIYIYDLSPVLRRTINMKWQEFWNKQVCNKLHVVKTNLGKSTHHLSDRLQDVLRCRMRIGHTPLTHGYLLRRDDQPQCSHCGVEISITHILITCPLHEDHRQRL
;
A
#
# COMPACT_ATOMS: atom_id res chain seq x y z
N MET A 1 -25.58 -37.42 -6.13
CA MET A 1 -25.10 -36.40 -7.11
C MET A 1 -25.56 -34.97 -6.77
N THR A 2 -26.70 -34.77 -6.09
CA THR A 2 -27.15 -33.44 -5.62
C THR A 2 -26.59 -33.06 -4.25
N GLU A 3 -26.39 -34.02 -3.33
CA GLU A 3 -25.83 -33.77 -1.99
C GLU A 3 -24.37 -33.30 -2.02
N ASP A 4 -23.52 -33.88 -2.87
CA ASP A 4 -22.11 -33.46 -3.00
C ASP A 4 -21.98 -32.03 -3.51
N LEU A 5 -22.88 -31.61 -4.41
CA LEU A 5 -22.92 -30.23 -4.89
C LEU A 5 -23.33 -29.28 -3.78
N ILE A 6 -24.34 -29.61 -2.98
CA ILE A 6 -24.78 -28.82 -1.82
C ILE A 6 -23.65 -28.69 -0.80
N TYR A 7 -22.95 -29.78 -0.50
CA TYR A 7 -21.80 -29.79 0.41
C TYR A 7 -20.65 -28.89 -0.07
N ILE A 8 -20.34 -28.89 -1.37
CA ILE A 8 -19.34 -28.00 -1.96
C ILE A 8 -19.78 -26.53 -1.89
N TYR A 9 -21.05 -26.23 -2.13
CA TYR A 9 -21.60 -24.87 -2.04
C TYR A 9 -21.55 -24.31 -0.61
N ASP A 10 -21.77 -25.14 0.41
CA ASP A 10 -21.76 -24.72 1.82
C ASP A 10 -20.34 -24.64 2.41
N LEU A 11 -19.44 -25.53 1.99
CA LEU A 11 -18.06 -25.54 2.51
C LEU A 11 -17.13 -24.57 1.80
N SER A 12 -17.31 -24.33 0.49
CA SER A 12 -16.39 -23.46 -0.25
C SER A 12 -16.29 -22.02 0.31
N PRO A 13 -17.38 -21.38 0.80
CA PRO A 13 -17.29 -20.05 1.42
C PRO A 13 -16.56 -20.10 2.75
N VAL A 14 -16.78 -21.14 3.56
CA VAL A 14 -16.11 -21.35 4.85
C VAL A 14 -14.61 -21.53 4.63
N LEU A 15 -14.21 -22.42 3.72
CA LEU A 15 -12.81 -22.66 3.38
C LEU A 15 -12.12 -21.39 2.86
N ARG A 16 -12.74 -20.68 1.90
CA ARG A 16 -12.20 -19.40 1.40
C ARG A 16 -12.04 -18.38 2.52
N ARG A 17 -13.02 -18.27 3.42
CA ARG A 17 -12.95 -17.36 4.56
C ARG A 17 -11.78 -17.71 5.48
N THR A 18 -11.62 -18.98 5.84
CA THR A 18 -10.54 -19.46 6.71
C THR A 18 -9.17 -19.21 6.09
N ILE A 19 -9.00 -19.49 4.79
CA ILE A 19 -7.74 -19.21 4.07
C ILE A 19 -7.45 -17.71 4.08
N ASN A 20 -8.43 -16.87 3.77
CA ASN A 20 -8.26 -15.42 3.77
C ASN A 20 -7.93 -14.87 5.16
N MET A 21 -8.53 -15.42 6.22
CA MET A 21 -8.19 -15.06 7.60
C MET A 21 -6.74 -15.42 7.93
N LYS A 22 -6.30 -16.64 7.61
CA LYS A 22 -4.92 -17.06 7.84
C LYS A 22 -3.91 -16.23 7.05
N TRP A 23 -4.26 -15.86 5.82
CA TRP A 23 -3.42 -15.00 5.02
C TRP A 23 -3.36 -13.57 5.58
N GLN A 24 -4.47 -13.03 6.06
CA GLN A 24 -4.51 -11.74 6.75
C GLN A 24 -3.74 -11.76 8.06
N GLU A 25 -3.82 -12.83 8.86
CA GLU A 25 -3.03 -13.00 10.09
C GLU A 25 -1.53 -13.00 9.78
N PHE A 26 -1.11 -13.69 8.71
CA PHE A 26 0.27 -13.65 8.25
C PHE A 26 0.68 -12.25 7.80
N TRP A 27 -0.20 -11.57 7.06
CA TRP A 27 0.05 -10.23 6.53
C TRP A 27 0.18 -9.19 7.64
N ASN A 28 -0.67 -9.25 8.68
CA ASN A 28 -0.61 -8.38 9.84
C ASN A 28 0.75 -8.45 10.58
N LYS A 29 1.47 -9.57 10.47
CA LYS A 29 2.80 -9.76 11.05
C LYS A 29 3.90 -9.08 10.22
N GLN A 30 3.62 -8.64 9.00
CA GLN A 30 4.58 -7.99 8.09
C GLN A 30 4.80 -6.50 8.43
N VAL A 31 5.04 -6.18 9.70
CA VAL A 31 5.14 -4.80 10.20
C VAL A 31 6.28 -3.98 9.58
N CYS A 32 7.36 -4.63 9.14
CA CYS A 32 8.49 -4.00 8.46
C CYS A 32 8.31 -3.91 6.94
N ASN A 33 7.21 -4.44 6.38
CA ASN A 33 6.98 -4.43 4.94
C ASN A 33 6.34 -3.09 4.51
N LYS A 34 7.02 -2.37 3.62
CA LYS A 34 6.51 -1.10 3.06
C LYS A 34 5.12 -1.24 2.42
N LEU A 35 4.83 -2.37 1.77
CA LEU A 35 3.52 -2.64 1.17
C LEU A 35 2.42 -2.86 2.22
N HIS A 36 2.76 -3.41 3.40
CA HIS A 36 1.79 -3.59 4.49
C HIS A 36 1.31 -2.25 5.04
N VAL A 37 2.21 -1.27 5.15
CA VAL A 37 1.87 0.12 5.51
C VAL A 37 0.87 0.72 4.50
N VAL A 38 1.04 0.41 3.22
CA VAL A 38 0.19 0.93 2.13
C VAL A 38 -1.16 0.22 2.02
N LYS A 39 -1.19 -1.10 2.24
CA LYS A 39 -2.39 -1.94 2.14
C LYS A 39 -2.38 -2.95 3.29
N THR A 40 -2.94 -2.53 4.43
CA THR A 40 -2.99 -3.35 5.64
C THR A 40 -3.98 -4.50 5.52
N ASN A 41 -5.07 -4.33 4.74
CA ASN A 41 -6.09 -5.36 4.55
C ASN A 41 -6.00 -5.99 3.15
N LEU A 42 -5.82 -7.31 3.09
CA LEU A 42 -5.75 -8.12 1.86
C LEU A 42 -7.08 -8.36 1.16
N GLY A 43 -8.19 -7.83 1.72
CA GLY A 43 -9.50 -7.86 1.08
C GLY A 43 -9.55 -7.18 -0.30
N LYS A 44 -10.77 -6.97 -0.80
CA LYS A 44 -11.02 -6.42 -2.15
C LYS A 44 -10.08 -5.25 -2.47
N SER A 45 -9.48 -5.31 -3.66
CA SER A 45 -8.55 -4.27 -4.12
C SER A 45 -9.25 -2.91 -4.12
N THR A 46 -8.46 -1.85 -3.90
CA THR A 46 -8.93 -0.48 -4.11
C THR A 46 -9.47 -0.33 -5.53
N HIS A 47 -10.61 0.35 -5.67
CA HIS A 47 -11.19 0.67 -6.97
C HIS A 47 -10.13 1.34 -7.87
N HIS A 48 -9.98 0.78 -9.07
CA HIS A 48 -9.18 1.37 -10.13
C HIS A 48 -9.81 2.69 -10.56
N LEU A 49 -8.98 3.69 -10.81
CA LEU A 49 -9.45 4.91 -11.46
C LEU A 49 -9.79 4.59 -12.92
N SER A 50 -10.76 5.30 -13.49
CA SER A 50 -11.18 5.11 -14.88
C SER A 50 -10.07 5.47 -15.87
N ASP A 51 -9.23 6.44 -15.52
CA ASP A 51 -8.00 6.76 -16.26
C ASP A 51 -6.82 5.94 -15.76
N ARG A 52 -6.22 5.18 -16.69
CA ARG A 52 -5.05 4.35 -16.45
C ARG A 52 -3.85 5.17 -15.95
N LEU A 53 -3.66 6.39 -16.48
CA LEU A 53 -2.51 7.21 -16.07
C LEU A 53 -2.63 7.60 -14.60
N GLN A 54 -3.79 8.10 -14.18
CA GLN A 54 -4.04 8.42 -12.78
C GLN A 54 -3.90 7.21 -11.86
N ASP A 55 -4.38 6.02 -12.27
CA ASP A 55 -4.27 4.80 -11.45
C ASP A 55 -2.80 4.39 -11.25
N VAL A 56 -1.99 4.47 -12.31
CA VAL A 56 -0.54 4.21 -12.24
C VAL A 56 0.16 5.22 -11.34
N LEU A 57 -0.13 6.52 -11.48
CA LEU A 57 0.47 7.57 -10.65
C LEU A 57 0.10 7.37 -9.17
N ARG A 58 -1.16 7.07 -8.88
CA ARG A 58 -1.65 6.76 -7.53
C ARG A 58 -0.92 5.55 -6.94
N CYS A 59 -0.80 4.46 -7.69
CA CYS A 59 -0.11 3.26 -7.23
C CYS A 59 1.37 3.53 -6.93
N ARG A 60 2.09 4.18 -7.86
CA ARG A 60 3.50 4.54 -7.69
C ARG A 60 3.73 5.46 -6.50
N MET A 61 2.88 6.47 -6.33
CA MET A 61 2.96 7.38 -5.19
C MET A 61 2.76 6.62 -3.87
N ARG A 62 1.74 5.77 -3.78
CA ARG A 62 1.47 4.99 -2.56
C ARG A 62 2.64 4.12 -2.14
N ILE A 63 3.32 3.44 -3.07
CA ILE A 63 4.49 2.61 -2.76
C ILE A 63 5.81 3.40 -2.66
N GLY A 64 5.79 4.71 -2.91
CA GLY A 64 6.99 5.55 -2.87
C GLY A 64 7.91 5.39 -4.08
N HIS A 65 7.41 4.92 -5.23
CA HIS A 65 8.17 4.77 -6.47
C HIS A 65 8.13 6.05 -7.30
N THR A 66 8.68 7.14 -6.75
CA THR A 66 8.88 8.40 -7.46
C THR A 66 10.36 8.67 -7.67
N PRO A 67 10.76 9.52 -8.65
CA PRO A 67 12.17 9.89 -8.83
C PRO A 67 12.82 10.45 -7.56
N LEU A 68 12.06 11.18 -6.75
CA LEU A 68 12.54 11.81 -5.51
C LEU A 68 12.79 10.78 -4.40
N THR A 69 11.88 9.82 -4.21
CA THR A 69 11.95 8.87 -3.09
C THR A 69 12.65 7.55 -3.42
N HIS A 70 12.79 7.20 -4.70
CA HIS A 70 13.32 5.90 -5.14
C HIS A 70 14.39 6.01 -6.23
N GLY A 71 14.62 7.20 -6.78
CA GLY A 71 15.61 7.41 -7.83
C GLY A 71 17.05 7.19 -7.35
N TYR A 72 17.33 7.43 -6.07
CA TYR A 72 18.66 7.21 -5.48
C TYR A 72 19.10 5.74 -5.61
N LEU A 73 18.17 4.78 -5.50
CA LEU A 73 18.45 3.35 -5.65
C LEU A 73 18.91 2.99 -7.07
N LEU A 74 18.36 3.66 -8.08
CA LEU A 74 18.75 3.43 -9.48
C LEU A 74 20.12 4.03 -9.80
N ARG A 75 20.46 5.14 -9.16
CA ARG A 75 21.75 5.83 -9.32
C ARG A 75 22.84 5.31 -8.38
N ARG A 76 22.46 4.52 -7.36
CA ARG A 76 23.30 4.10 -6.24
C ARG A 76 23.84 5.29 -5.44
N ASP A 77 23.04 6.35 -5.36
CA ASP A 77 23.31 7.50 -4.50
C ASP A 77 22.84 7.20 -3.06
N ASP A 78 23.22 8.07 -2.13
CA ASP A 78 22.66 8.05 -0.78
C ASP A 78 21.18 8.42 -0.78
N GLN A 79 20.46 7.89 0.21
CA GLN A 79 19.04 8.17 0.38
C GLN A 79 18.85 9.67 0.71
N PRO A 80 18.00 10.39 -0.05
CA PRO A 80 17.85 11.82 0.16
C PRO A 80 17.17 12.11 1.50
N GLN A 81 17.63 13.17 2.15
CA GLN A 81 17.07 13.67 3.40
C GLN A 81 16.30 14.98 3.17
N CYS A 82 15.26 15.18 3.97
CA CYS A 82 14.50 16.42 3.97
C CYS A 82 15.40 17.54 4.51
N SER A 83 15.61 18.60 3.73
CA SER A 83 16.43 19.74 4.14
C SER A 83 15.89 20.47 5.37
N HIS A 84 14.58 20.42 5.60
CA HIS A 84 13.95 21.03 6.77
C HIS A 84 14.00 20.14 8.02
N CYS A 85 13.82 18.83 7.86
CA CYS A 85 13.61 17.91 9.00
C CYS A 85 14.82 17.03 9.31
N GLY A 86 15.79 16.90 8.41
CA GLY A 86 16.94 16.00 8.54
C GLY A 86 16.61 14.50 8.48
N VAL A 87 15.36 14.13 8.25
CA VAL A 87 14.92 12.73 8.14
C VAL A 87 14.91 12.26 6.68
N GLU A 88 14.98 10.95 6.46
CA GLU A 88 14.85 10.35 5.13
C GLU A 88 13.55 10.77 4.43
N ILE A 89 13.65 11.15 3.15
CA ILE A 89 12.50 11.52 2.35
C ILE A 89 11.67 10.28 2.02
N SER A 90 10.38 10.34 2.34
CA SER A 90 9.35 9.39 1.91
C SER A 90 8.09 10.13 1.46
N ILE A 91 7.21 9.46 0.72
CA ILE A 91 5.92 10.05 0.32
C ILE A 91 5.05 10.36 1.55
N THR A 92 5.04 9.47 2.55
CA THR A 92 4.38 9.72 3.83
C THR A 92 4.93 10.96 4.52
N HIS A 93 6.26 11.14 4.51
CA HIS A 93 6.85 12.35 5.06
C HIS A 93 6.37 13.60 4.33
N ILE A 94 6.52 13.66 3.00
CA ILE A 94 6.15 14.84 2.21
C ILE A 94 4.65 15.17 2.36
N LEU A 95 3.78 14.17 2.22
CA LEU A 95 2.33 14.37 2.12
C LEU A 95 1.59 14.37 3.46
N ILE A 96 2.19 13.90 4.55
CA ILE A 96 1.46 13.70 5.82
C ILE A 96 2.20 14.34 7.00
N THR A 97 3.52 14.14 7.14
CA THR A 97 4.20 14.48 8.40
C THR A 97 5.17 15.67 8.33
N CYS A 98 5.58 16.09 7.14
CA CYS A 98 6.60 17.13 6.99
C CYS A 98 6.01 18.52 7.30
N PRO A 99 6.54 19.26 8.31
CA PRO A 99 6.05 20.59 8.66
C PRO A 99 6.19 21.61 7.53
N LEU A 100 7.23 21.48 6.69
CA LEU A 100 7.44 22.36 5.53
C LEU A 100 6.24 22.41 4.59
N HIS A 101 5.47 21.33 4.51
CA HIS A 101 4.31 21.20 3.62
C HIS A 101 2.97 21.34 4.34
N GLU A 102 2.95 21.73 5.62
CA GLU A 102 1.71 21.87 6.41
C GLU A 102 0.76 22.90 5.78
N ASP A 103 1.26 24.09 5.45
CA ASP A 103 0.44 25.14 4.82
C ASP A 103 -0.19 24.70 3.50
N HIS A 104 0.49 23.83 2.75
CA HIS A 104 -0.04 23.30 1.49
C HIS A 104 -1.16 22.29 1.75
N ARG A 105 -1.10 21.51 2.83
CA ARG A 105 -2.15 20.55 3.21
C ARG A 105 -3.42 21.24 3.69
N GLN A 106 -3.30 22.36 4.40
CA GLN A 106 -4.45 23.10 4.93
C GLN A 106 -5.25 23.85 3.85
N ARG A 107 -4.68 24.00 2.65
CA ARG A 107 -5.31 24.69 1.51
C ARG A 107 -6.03 23.74 0.53
N LEU A 108 -6.01 22.43 0.79
CA LEU A 108 -6.71 21.40 0.00
C LEU A 108 -8.12 21.16 0.55
#